data_AF-A0A1F8P1V0-F1
#
_entry.id   AF-A0A1F8P1V0-F1
#
_cell.length_a   1.000
_cell.length_b   1.000
_cell.length_c   1.000
_cell.angle_alpha   90.00
_cell.angle_beta   90.00
_cell.angle_gamma   90.00
#
_symmetry.space_group_name_H-M   'P 1'
#
loop_
_entity.id
_entity.type
_entity.pdbx_description
1 polymer ?
#
loop_
_entity_poly.entity_id
_entity_poly.type
_entity_poly.pdbx_seq_one_letter_code
_entity_poly.pdbx_strand_id
1 'polypeptide(L)'
;MLVVIEAGRGRLAGMWYKWGLAGWEGREEPESMTWKEILDCLEEVTYICGEIGAKGRVILKEEPLALVAHPALSVRRPGVLAELGWQKMRAGMVDDPSTLAPIYLQPKSSE
;
A
#
# COMPACT_ATOMS: atom_id res chain seq x y z
N MET A 1 -3.91 -5.54 -6.73
CA MET A 1 -4.12 -5.27 -5.29
C MET A 1 -3.56 -3.89 -4.97
N LEU A 2 -4.23 -3.13 -4.13
CA LEU A 2 -3.76 -1.84 -3.62
C LEU A 2 -3.54 -1.94 -2.11
N VAL A 3 -2.36 -1.57 -1.64
CA VAL A 3 -2.05 -1.45 -0.21
C VAL A 3 -1.99 0.04 0.13
N VAL A 4 -2.68 0.45 1.20
CA VAL A 4 -2.68 1.85 1.65
C VAL A 4 -2.20 1.99 3.09
N ILE A 5 -1.52 3.10 3.38
CA ILE A 5 -1.25 3.57 4.75
C ILE A 5 -1.68 5.04 4.87
N GLU A 6 -2.15 5.46 6.05
CA GLU A 6 -2.55 6.86 6.22
C GLU A 6 -1.32 7.77 6.24
N ALA A 7 -1.33 8.79 5.38
CA ALA A 7 -0.28 9.81 5.30
C ALA A 7 -0.70 11.14 5.96
N GLY A 8 -1.91 11.19 6.53
CA GLY A 8 -2.49 12.37 7.17
C GLY A 8 -3.07 13.39 6.18
N ARG A 9 -3.80 14.39 6.72
CA ARG A 9 -4.46 15.46 5.94
C ARG A 9 -5.32 14.95 4.78
N GLY A 10 -5.97 13.80 4.99
CA GLY A 10 -6.83 13.17 3.97
C GLY A 10 -6.09 12.49 2.83
N ARG A 11 -4.76 12.33 2.92
CA ARG A 11 -3.93 11.60 1.96
C ARG A 11 -3.52 10.23 2.50
N LEU A 12 -3.19 9.36 1.56
CA LEU A 12 -2.76 7.99 1.72
C LEU A 12 -1.46 7.82 0.96
N ALA A 13 -0.56 6.97 1.45
CA ALA A 13 0.45 6.37 0.60
C ALA A 13 -0.13 5.07 0.04
N GLY A 14 -0.34 5.01 -1.27
CA GLY A 14 -0.88 3.86 -1.97
C GLY A 14 0.21 3.15 -2.77
N MET A 15 0.25 1.82 -2.72
CA MET A 15 1.16 1.01 -3.52
C MET A 15 0.39 -0.09 -4.21
N TRP A 16 0.54 -0.17 -5.53
CA TRP A 16 -0.10 -1.20 -6.34
C TRP A 16 0.76 -2.45 -6.40
N TYR A 17 0.13 -3.61 -6.30
CA TYR A 17 0.76 -4.92 -6.38
C TYR A 17 0.03 -5.82 -7.37
N LYS A 18 0.81 -6.58 -8.14
CA LYS A 18 0.33 -7.66 -9.00
C LYS A 18 0.89 -9.00 -8.52
N TRP A 19 0.17 -10.08 -8.79
CA TRP A 19 0.70 -11.42 -8.56
C TRP A 19 1.49 -11.85 -9.81
N GLY A 20 2.80 -12.02 -9.66
CA GLY A 20 3.72 -12.50 -10.67
C GLY A 20 4.21 -13.92 -10.40
N LEU A 21 5.19 -14.38 -11.19
CA LEU A 21 5.78 -15.71 -11.05
C LEU A 21 6.52 -15.90 -9.71
N ALA A 22 7.11 -14.83 -9.18
CA ALA A 22 7.82 -14.82 -7.91
C ALA A 22 6.94 -14.42 -6.71
N GLY A 23 5.62 -14.31 -6.91
CA GLY A 23 4.66 -13.86 -5.89
C GLY A 23 4.25 -12.39 -6.09
N TRP A 24 3.97 -11.68 -4.99
CA TRP A 24 3.55 -10.28 -5.05
C TRP A 24 4.68 -9.36 -5.50
N GLU A 25 4.45 -8.62 -6.58
CA GLU A 25 5.37 -7.63 -7.14
C GLU A 25 4.72 -6.24 -7.08
N GLY A 26 5.42 -5.28 -6.48
CA GLY A 26 5.00 -3.88 -6.45
C GLY A 26 5.15 -3.23 -7.83
N ARG A 27 4.21 -2.38 -8.21
CA ARG A 27 4.32 -1.50 -9.37
C ARG A 27 5.04 -0.21 -8.95
N GLU A 28 6.24 0.00 -9.50
CA GLU A 28 7.06 1.23 -9.35
C GLU A 28 7.26 1.68 -7.89
N GLU A 29 6.87 2.92 -7.56
CA GLU A 29 7.00 3.52 -6.23
C GLU A 29 5.62 3.83 -5.63
N PRO A 30 5.51 3.89 -4.29
CA PRO A 30 4.27 4.29 -3.65
C PRO A 30 3.88 5.73 -4.02
N GLU A 31 2.60 5.97 -4.18
CA GLU A 31 2.05 7.25 -4.62
C GLU A 31 1.28 7.92 -3.49
N SER A 32 1.38 9.25 -3.38
CA SER A 32 0.51 10.00 -2.49
C SER A 32 -0.85 10.17 -3.16
N MET A 33 -1.91 9.63 -2.58
CA MET A 33 -3.26 9.63 -3.17
C MET A 33 -4.34 10.05 -2.16
N THR A 34 -5.50 10.44 -2.64
CA THR A 34 -6.75 10.58 -1.88
C THR A 34 -7.68 9.41 -2.21
N TRP A 35 -8.71 9.19 -1.40
CA TRP A 35 -9.73 8.18 -1.74
C TRP A 35 -10.40 8.44 -3.09
N LYS A 36 -10.62 9.71 -3.45
CA LYS A 36 -11.19 10.06 -4.76
C LYS A 36 -10.26 9.64 -5.90
N GLU A 37 -8.99 10.03 -5.82
CA GLU A 37 -7.99 9.64 -6.84
C GLU A 37 -7.84 8.12 -6.94
N ILE A 38 -7.96 7.39 -5.83
CA ILE A 38 -7.96 5.92 -5.85
C ILE A 38 -9.15 5.39 -6.66
N LEU A 39 -10.37 5.87 -6.37
CA LEU A 39 -11.57 5.43 -7.09
C LEU A 39 -11.46 5.74 -8.59
N ASP A 40 -10.96 6.92 -8.95
CA ASP A 40 -10.77 7.33 -10.34
C ASP A 40 -9.77 6.43 -11.10
N CYS A 41 -8.88 5.74 -10.38
CA CYS A 41 -7.90 4.79 -10.95
C CYS A 41 -8.38 3.32 -10.99
N LEU A 42 -9.54 2.99 -10.42
CA LEU A 42 -10.02 1.61 -10.41
C LEU A 42 -10.62 1.26 -11.79
N GLU A 43 -9.88 0.48 -12.57
CA GLU A 43 -10.34 -0.02 -13.88
C GLU A 43 -10.91 -1.45 -13.79
N GLU A 44 -10.59 -2.17 -12.72
CA GLU A 44 -11.00 -3.56 -12.49
C GLU A 44 -11.18 -3.85 -10.99
N VAL A 45 -11.82 -4.98 -10.70
CA VAL A 45 -12.05 -5.43 -9.32
C VAL A 45 -10.72 -5.59 -8.60
N THR A 46 -10.48 -4.72 -7.63
CA THR A 46 -9.19 -4.58 -6.94
C THR A 46 -9.34 -4.93 -5.47
N TYR A 47 -8.50 -5.84 -4.98
CA TYR A 47 -8.36 -6.09 -3.55
C TYR A 47 -7.61 -4.94 -2.88
N ILE A 48 -8.19 -4.35 -1.83
CA ILE A 48 -7.64 -3.18 -1.12
C ILE A 48 -7.44 -3.51 0.36
N CYS A 49 -6.23 -3.29 0.89
CA CYS A 49 -5.90 -3.56 2.28
C CYS A 49 -4.96 -2.51 2.90
N GLY A 50 -4.80 -2.56 4.22
CA GLY A 50 -3.94 -1.66 4.99
C GLY A 50 -4.72 -0.71 5.88
N GLU A 51 -4.24 0.51 6.06
CA GLU A 51 -4.85 1.47 6.98
C GLU A 51 -6.05 2.16 6.35
N ILE A 52 -7.22 1.58 6.59
CA ILE A 52 -8.49 2.07 6.07
C ILE A 52 -9.33 2.57 7.24
N GLY A 53 -9.30 3.87 7.47
CA GLY A 53 -10.12 4.55 8.47
C GLY A 53 -11.62 4.53 8.12
N ALA A 54 -12.46 5.02 9.05
CA ALA A 54 -13.92 4.96 8.92
C ALA A 54 -14.45 5.61 7.63
N LYS A 55 -13.91 6.78 7.25
CA LYS A 55 -14.28 7.47 6.01
C LYS A 55 -13.96 6.61 4.77
N GLY A 56 -12.76 6.03 4.72
CA GLY A 56 -12.35 5.15 3.63
C GLY A 56 -13.25 3.93 3.53
N ARG A 57 -13.63 3.32 4.66
CA ARG A 57 -14.55 2.16 4.66
C ARG A 57 -15.93 2.49 4.11
N VAL A 58 -16.47 3.67 4.40
CA VAL A 58 -17.76 4.10 3.83
C VAL A 58 -17.62 4.29 2.33
N ILE A 59 -16.58 5.01 1.89
CA ILE A 59 -16.35 5.29 0.45
C ILE A 59 -16.18 3.99 -0.34
N LEU A 60 -15.29 3.10 0.11
CA LEU A 60 -14.98 1.86 -0.60
C LEU A 60 -16.13 0.84 -0.56
N LYS A 61 -17.05 0.92 0.41
CA LYS A 61 -18.22 0.05 0.45
C LYS A 61 -19.19 0.33 -0.69
N GLU A 62 -19.25 1.58 -1.15
CA GLU A 62 -20.13 2.01 -2.24
C GLU A 62 -19.51 1.79 -3.63
N GLU A 63 -18.23 1.38 -3.70
CA GLU A 63 -17.50 1.16 -4.95
C GLU A 63 -17.51 -0.33 -5.36
N PRO A 64 -18.20 -0.72 -6.45
CA PRO A 64 -18.28 -2.11 -6.89
C PRO A 64 -16.93 -2.74 -7.25
N LEU A 65 -15.95 -1.93 -7.69
CA LEU A 65 -14.62 -2.41 -8.04
C LEU A 65 -13.70 -2.55 -6.82
N ALA A 66 -14.14 -2.19 -5.61
CA ALA A 66 -13.31 -2.26 -4.40
C ALA A 66 -13.64 -3.49 -3.54
N LEU A 67 -12.75 -4.49 -3.55
CA LEU A 67 -12.80 -5.60 -2.60
C LEU A 67 -11.97 -5.27 -1.35
N VAL A 68 -12.64 -4.79 -0.31
CA VAL A 68 -11.96 -4.35 0.93
C VAL A 68 -11.61 -5.53 1.83
N ALA A 69 -10.34 -5.60 2.25
CA ALA A 69 -9.88 -6.62 3.19
C ALA A 69 -10.57 -6.52 4.56
N HIS A 70 -10.80 -7.68 5.18
CA HIS A 70 -11.24 -7.73 6.56
C HIS A 70 -10.21 -7.03 7.47
N PRO A 71 -10.63 -6.28 8.52
CA PRO A 71 -9.72 -5.58 9.41
C PRO A 71 -8.56 -6.44 9.96
N ALA A 72 -8.83 -7.71 10.30
CA ALA A 72 -7.83 -8.65 10.81
C ALA A 72 -6.68 -8.96 9.82
N LEU A 73 -6.92 -8.78 8.52
CA LEU A 73 -5.94 -8.96 7.45
C LEU A 73 -5.19 -7.65 7.12
N SER A 74 -5.61 -6.53 7.70
CA SER A 74 -4.98 -5.22 7.49
C SER A 74 -3.93 -4.85 8.54
N VAL A 75 -3.67 -5.75 9.49
CA VAL A 75 -2.72 -5.52 10.59
C VAL A 75 -1.29 -5.73 10.12
N ARG A 76 -0.42 -4.75 10.38
CA ARG A 76 1.04 -4.88 10.22
C ARG A 76 1.60 -5.75 11.34
N ARG A 77 1.84 -7.04 11.05
CA ARG A 77 2.32 -8.03 12.03
C ARG A 77 3.85 -7.96 12.13
N PRO A 78 4.43 -7.66 13.30
CA PRO A 78 5.89 -7.59 13.46
C PRO A 78 6.61 -8.89 13.07
N GLY A 79 6.02 -10.05 13.38
CA GLY A 79 6.58 -11.34 12.99
C GLY A 79 6.72 -11.53 11.47
N VAL A 80 5.76 -11.04 10.69
CA VAL A 80 5.82 -11.09 9.22
C VAL A 80 6.90 -10.14 8.70
N LEU A 81 7.03 -8.95 9.29
CA LEU A 81 8.10 -8.01 8.92
C LEU A 81 9.49 -8.58 9.23
N ALA A 82 9.65 -9.25 10.38
CA ALA A 82 10.89 -9.92 10.75
C ALA A 82 11.24 -11.06 9.78
N GLU A 83 10.26 -11.85 9.36
CA GLU A 83 10.44 -12.90 8.35
C GLU A 83 10.89 -12.34 7.00
N LEU A 84 10.23 -11.28 6.51
CA LEU A 84 10.63 -10.59 5.28
C LEU A 84 12.04 -10.02 5.37
N GLY A 85 12.39 -9.40 6.49
CA GLY A 85 13.74 -8.88 6.75
C GLY A 85 14.79 -9.99 6.77
N TRP A 86 14.49 -11.13 7.42
CA TRP A 86 15.38 -12.29 7.45
C TRP A 86 15.62 -12.88 6.05
N GLN A 87 14.58 -12.99 5.22
CA GLN A 87 14.70 -13.44 3.84
C GLN A 87 15.59 -12.51 3.02
N LYS A 88 15.40 -11.18 3.14
CA LYS A 88 16.26 -10.18 2.48
C LYS A 88 17.73 -10.31 2.91
N MET A 89 17.96 -10.44 4.21
CA MET A 89 19.32 -10.58 4.75
C MET A 89 20.02 -11.84 4.25
N ARG A 90 19.33 -13.00 4.21
CA ARG A 90 19.88 -14.24 3.68
C ARG A 90 20.20 -14.19 2.18
N ALA A 91 19.49 -13.33 1.43
CA ALA A 91 19.73 -13.10 0.02
C ALA A 91 20.82 -12.04 -0.25
N GLY A 92 21.47 -11.50 0.79
CA GLY A 92 22.46 -10.43 0.65
C GLY A 92 21.87 -9.06 0.30
N MET A 93 20.54 -8.91 0.34
CA MET A 93 19.84 -7.64 0.13
C MET A 93 19.79 -6.85 1.44
N VAL A 94 20.96 -6.38 1.89
CA VAL A 94 21.12 -5.63 3.14
C VAL A 94 21.58 -4.21 2.82
N ASP A 95 20.86 -3.23 3.36
CA ASP A 95 21.21 -1.81 3.26
C ASP A 95 22.21 -1.41 4.36
N ASP A 96 23.03 -0.40 4.10
CA ASP A 96 23.85 0.24 5.14
C ASP A 96 22.93 1.03 6.09
N PRO A 97 22.89 0.71 7.40
CA PRO A 97 22.02 1.41 8.35
C PRO A 97 22.24 2.93 8.39
N SER A 98 23.44 3.40 8.05
CA SER A 98 23.77 4.83 8.04
C SER A 98 23.21 5.60 6.85
N THR A 99 22.78 4.90 5.78
CA THR A 99 22.23 5.52 4.57
C THR A 99 20.71 5.52 4.53
N LEU A 100 20.04 4.88 5.51
CA LEU A 100 18.60 4.79 5.57
C LEU A 100 17.95 6.16 5.77
N ALA A 101 16.99 6.48 4.90
CA ALA A 101 16.19 7.70 4.96
C ALA A 101 14.70 7.39 4.86
N PRO A 102 13.82 8.22 5.44
CA PRO A 102 12.38 8.11 5.20
C PRO A 102 12.03 8.36 3.73
N ILE A 103 11.06 7.62 3.22
CA ILE A 103 10.46 7.87 1.90
C ILE A 103 9.42 8.98 2.05
N TYR A 104 9.66 10.14 1.44
CA TYR A 104 8.75 11.29 1.44
C TYR A 104 7.96 11.36 0.14
N LEU A 105 6.68 11.00 0.21
CA LEU A 105 5.79 11.08 -0.94
C LEU A 105 5.27 12.50 -1.14
N GLN A 106 5.52 13.05 -2.32
CA GLN A 106 4.94 14.32 -2.74
C GLN A 106 3.57 14.07 -3.39
N PRO A 107 2.58 14.96 -3.18
CA PRO A 107 1.38 14.96 -4.00
C PRO A 107 1.75 15.06 -5.48
N LYS A 108 1.04 14.34 -6.36
CA LYS A 108 1.15 14.61 -7.79
C LYS A 108 0.80 16.07 -8.03
N SER A 109 1.73 16.83 -8.62
CA SER A 109 1.47 18.17 -9.10
C SER A 109 0.40 18.10 -10.18
N SER A 110 -0.70 18.83 -9.98
CA SER A 110 -1.70 19.05 -11.02
C SER A 110 -1.07 19.88 -12.14
N GLU A 111 -0.83 19.27 -13.29
CA GLU A 111 -0.69 19.98 -14.57
C GLU A 111 -2.06 20.35 -15.14
#